data_AF-K6UFD9-F1
#
_entry.id   AF-K6UFD9-F1
#
_cell.length_a   1.000
_cell.length_b   1.000
_cell.length_c   1.000
_cell.angle_alpha   90.00
_cell.angle_beta   90.00
_cell.angle_gamma   90.00
#
_symmetry.space_group_name_H-M   'P 1'
#
loop_
_entity.id
_entity.type
_entity.pdbx_description
1 polymer ?
#
loop_
_entity_poly.entity_id
_entity_poly.type
_entity_poly.pdbx_seq_one_letter_code
_entity_poly.pdbx_strand_id
1 'polypeptide(L)'
;MNIKYLNTIEKHDLSVIRNCEYLRYWINDRVIEELNVTDNDKYIEIISMFNVEWNRIIGTLNNSKYKCEATSGPLVSLSLKDFKFRKDMYDYYYNYVNIKERKSSNINACSEACKYLTSIYKKYETFKSECSPRNINKCVSKFDNFGDYDPNHLINELKCKSQSECNRNEELVLAKNSEGTPMADVNIQDETDESITQVSMENSHRMIILNIALPVSVFFLLFPMLYKVNKFVI
;
A
#
# COMPACT_ATOMS: atom_id res chain seq x y z
N MET A 1 -8.25 -10.20 1.06
CA MET A 1 -9.02 -10.24 2.32
C MET A 1 -10.51 -10.20 2.00
N ASN A 2 -11.36 -11.04 2.62
CA ASN A 2 -12.82 -11.05 2.38
C ASN A 2 -13.56 -10.73 3.69
N ILE A 3 -14.42 -9.70 3.71
CA ILE A 3 -15.14 -9.28 4.93
C ILE A 3 -16.03 -10.40 5.49
N LYS A 4 -16.65 -11.21 4.62
CA LYS A 4 -17.44 -12.38 5.05
C LYS A 4 -16.57 -13.44 5.70
N TYR A 5 -15.33 -13.61 5.24
CA TYR A 5 -14.38 -14.52 5.87
C TYR A 5 -13.97 -14.02 7.27
N LEU A 6 -13.73 -12.72 7.44
CA LEU A 6 -13.42 -12.18 8.78
C LEU A 6 -14.57 -12.40 9.77
N ASN A 7 -15.82 -12.42 9.28
CA ASN A 7 -17.00 -12.72 10.10
C ASN A 7 -17.23 -14.21 10.41
N THR A 8 -16.33 -15.11 10.02
CA THR A 8 -16.39 -16.50 10.51
C THR A 8 -15.54 -16.71 11.77
N ILE A 9 -14.67 -15.76 12.10
CA ILE A 9 -13.65 -15.88 13.14
C ILE A 9 -14.15 -15.31 14.48
N GLU A 10 -13.66 -15.88 15.58
CA GLU A 10 -13.95 -15.43 16.93
C GLU A 10 -13.33 -14.06 17.24
N LYS A 11 -13.95 -13.31 18.15
CA LYS A 11 -13.68 -11.88 18.38
C LYS A 11 -12.26 -11.52 18.87
N HIS A 12 -11.45 -12.50 19.25
CA HIS A 12 -10.18 -12.29 19.96
C HIS A 12 -8.92 -12.60 19.14
N ASP A 13 -9.06 -12.91 17.84
CA ASP A 13 -7.90 -13.16 16.98
C ASP A 13 -7.20 -11.83 16.59
N LEU A 14 -5.98 -11.62 17.10
CA LEU A 14 -5.16 -10.43 16.83
C LEU A 14 -4.78 -10.27 15.36
N SER A 15 -4.59 -11.37 14.62
CA SER A 15 -4.31 -11.34 13.18
C SER A 15 -5.51 -10.80 12.42
N VAL A 16 -6.72 -11.23 12.80
CA VAL A 16 -7.97 -10.75 12.20
C VAL A 16 -8.19 -9.27 12.46
N ILE A 17 -7.96 -8.81 13.69
CA ILE A 17 -8.04 -7.39 14.04
C ILE A 17 -7.08 -6.57 13.18
N ARG A 18 -5.81 -6.97 13.15
CA ARG A 18 -4.76 -6.29 12.36
C ARG A 18 -5.11 -6.23 10.87
N ASN A 19 -5.55 -7.35 10.31
CA ASN A 19 -5.96 -7.49 8.92
C ASN A 19 -7.18 -6.62 8.58
N CYS A 20 -8.12 -6.52 9.49
CA CYS A 20 -9.29 -5.69 9.31
C CYS A 20 -8.95 -4.20 9.30
N GLU A 21 -8.16 -3.75 10.28
CA GLU A 21 -7.77 -2.34 10.38
C GLU A 21 -6.99 -1.93 9.14
N TYR A 22 -6.02 -2.76 8.71
CA TYR A 22 -5.30 -2.55 7.47
C TYR A 22 -6.24 -2.41 6.26
N LEU A 23 -7.21 -3.33 6.11
CA LEU A 23 -8.20 -3.26 5.03
C LEU A 23 -8.99 -1.95 5.05
N ARG A 24 -9.39 -1.47 6.23
CA ARG A 24 -10.17 -0.24 6.37
C ARG A 24 -9.35 0.98 5.96
N TYR A 25 -8.11 1.12 6.40
CA TYR A 25 -7.24 2.21 5.95
C TYR A 25 -6.95 2.13 4.46
N TRP A 26 -6.58 0.94 3.97
CA TRP A 26 -6.24 0.72 2.58
C TRP A 26 -7.36 1.07 1.61
N ILE A 27 -8.61 0.65 1.88
CA ILE A 27 -9.74 0.99 1.00
C ILE A 27 -10.03 2.50 1.02
N ASN A 28 -10.05 3.12 2.21
CA ASN A 28 -10.36 4.56 2.31
C ASN A 28 -9.30 5.40 1.61
N ASP A 29 -8.03 5.05 1.77
CA ASP A 29 -6.93 5.69 1.09
C ASP A 29 -7.01 5.51 -0.43
N ARG A 30 -7.33 4.30 -0.89
CA ARG A 30 -7.52 4.05 -2.32
C ARG A 30 -8.64 4.91 -2.91
N VAL A 31 -9.76 5.05 -2.20
CA VAL A 31 -10.87 5.91 -2.64
C VAL A 31 -10.44 7.38 -2.70
N ILE A 32 -9.69 7.86 -1.71
CA ILE A 32 -9.15 9.23 -1.66
C ILE A 32 -8.22 9.48 -2.86
N GLU A 33 -7.34 8.54 -3.18
CA GLU A 33 -6.43 8.62 -4.32
C GLU A 33 -7.17 8.62 -5.66
N GLU A 34 -8.04 7.65 -5.89
CA GLU A 34 -8.78 7.49 -7.16
C GLU A 34 -9.69 8.69 -7.46
N LEU A 35 -10.27 9.30 -6.42
CA LEU A 35 -11.12 10.48 -6.55
C LEU A 35 -10.35 11.81 -6.51
N ASN A 36 -9.01 11.76 -6.44
CA ASN A 36 -8.12 12.91 -6.32
C ASN A 36 -8.61 13.91 -5.25
N VAL A 37 -8.80 13.41 -4.03
CA VAL A 37 -9.25 14.23 -2.90
C VAL A 37 -8.07 15.01 -2.34
N THR A 38 -8.14 16.34 -2.42
CA THR A 38 -7.04 17.24 -2.06
C THR A 38 -7.36 18.16 -0.89
N ASP A 39 -8.63 18.36 -0.57
CA ASP A 39 -9.11 19.22 0.51
C ASP A 39 -9.90 18.46 1.59
N ASN A 40 -10.11 19.11 2.74
CA ASN A 40 -10.78 18.50 3.88
C ASN A 40 -12.29 18.35 3.68
N ASP A 41 -12.95 19.27 2.98
CA ASP A 41 -14.41 19.25 2.84
C ASP A 41 -14.82 18.04 2.00
N LYS A 42 -14.15 17.84 0.86
CA LYS A 42 -14.33 16.67 -0.01
C LYS A 42 -13.92 15.37 0.69
N TYR A 43 -12.87 15.39 1.51
CA TYR A 43 -12.48 14.25 2.34
C TYR A 43 -13.61 13.85 3.32
N ILE A 44 -14.18 14.82 4.04
CA ILE A 44 -15.24 14.56 5.02
C ILE A 44 -16.48 14.02 4.32
N GLU A 45 -16.86 14.58 3.17
CA GLU A 45 -17.98 14.09 2.36
C GLU A 45 -17.81 12.60 2.00
N ILE A 46 -16.69 12.27 1.37
CA ILE A 46 -16.41 10.92 0.86
C ILE A 46 -16.29 9.90 2.00
N ILE A 47 -15.55 10.22 3.06
CA ILE A 47 -15.35 9.31 4.19
C ILE A 47 -16.62 9.13 5.00
N SER A 48 -17.48 10.16 5.07
CA SER A 48 -18.80 10.03 5.71
C SER A 48 -19.69 9.05 4.94
N MET A 49 -19.78 9.19 3.61
CA MET A 49 -20.51 8.25 2.76
C MET A 49 -19.96 6.83 2.91
N PHE A 50 -18.64 6.67 2.87
CA PHE A 50 -18.01 5.36 3.01
C PHE A 50 -18.26 4.76 4.40
N ASN A 51 -18.25 5.57 5.46
CA ASN A 51 -18.53 5.12 6.81
C ASN A 51 -19.99 4.63 6.98
N VAL A 52 -20.96 5.29 6.33
CA VAL A 52 -22.36 4.83 6.30
C VAL A 52 -22.47 3.45 5.64
N GLU A 53 -21.89 3.30 4.44
CA GLU A 53 -21.93 2.02 3.72
C GLU A 53 -21.17 0.92 4.44
N TRP A 54 -20.02 1.23 5.04
CA TRP A 54 -19.28 0.28 5.87
C TRP A 54 -20.13 -0.20 7.05
N ASN A 55 -20.77 0.72 7.78
CA ASN A 55 -21.64 0.35 8.90
C ASN A 55 -22.86 -0.46 8.44
N ARG A 56 -23.40 -0.20 7.25
CA ARG A 56 -24.45 -1.03 6.64
C ARG A 56 -23.95 -2.46 6.40
N ILE A 57 -22.77 -2.62 5.80
CA ILE A 57 -22.14 -3.94 5.59
C ILE A 57 -21.92 -4.65 6.92
N ILE A 58 -21.27 -4.00 7.89
CA ILE A 58 -21.00 -4.56 9.22
C ILE A 58 -22.30 -4.91 9.96
N GLY A 59 -23.38 -4.16 9.74
CA GLY A 59 -24.72 -4.45 10.28
C GLY A 59 -25.35 -5.74 9.75
N THR A 60 -24.94 -6.22 8.58
CA THR A 60 -25.40 -7.52 8.03
C THR A 60 -24.65 -8.73 8.57
N LEU A 61 -23.56 -8.50 9.30
CA LEU A 61 -22.68 -9.56 9.78
C LEU A 61 -23.19 -10.17 11.10
N ASN A 62 -22.81 -11.42 11.38
CA ASN A 62 -23.16 -12.09 12.63
C ASN A 62 -22.52 -11.37 13.83
N ASN A 63 -23.35 -10.92 14.77
CA ASN A 63 -22.96 -10.21 15.99
C ASN A 63 -22.13 -11.05 16.97
N SER A 64 -22.22 -12.38 16.90
CA SER A 64 -21.41 -13.28 17.75
C SER A 64 -19.98 -13.44 17.23
N LYS A 65 -19.70 -13.01 15.99
CA LYS A 65 -18.40 -13.14 15.32
C LYS A 65 -17.68 -11.82 15.24
N TYR A 66 -16.44 -11.83 14.75
CA TYR A 66 -15.66 -10.62 14.59
C TYR A 66 -16.34 -9.63 13.63
N LYS A 67 -16.34 -8.36 14.06
CA LYS A 67 -16.80 -7.21 13.29
C LYS A 67 -15.63 -6.30 13.01
N CYS A 68 -15.59 -5.85 11.76
CA CYS A 68 -14.47 -5.12 11.22
C CYS A 68 -14.52 -3.64 11.61
N GLU A 69 -14.20 -3.34 12.86
CA GLU A 69 -14.29 -2.01 13.49
C GLU A 69 -12.90 -1.39 13.67
N ALA A 70 -12.81 -0.06 13.68
CA ALA A 70 -11.54 0.61 13.98
C ALA A 70 -11.30 0.73 15.47
N THR A 71 -10.07 0.46 15.90
CA THR A 71 -9.68 0.59 17.31
C THR A 71 -9.14 1.97 17.68
N SER A 72 -8.81 2.81 16.69
CA SER A 72 -8.30 4.18 16.92
C SER A 72 -9.36 5.27 16.76
N GLY A 73 -10.66 4.93 16.78
CA GLY A 73 -11.75 5.88 16.57
C GLY A 73 -12.16 6.06 15.09
N PRO A 74 -13.15 6.92 14.82
CA PRO A 74 -13.76 7.05 13.50
C PRO A 74 -12.88 7.87 12.54
N LEU A 75 -12.75 7.44 11.28
CA LEU A 75 -11.99 8.17 10.26
C LEU A 75 -12.60 9.54 9.91
N VAL A 76 -13.92 9.67 10.06
CA VAL A 76 -14.64 10.93 9.84
C VAL A 76 -14.24 12.04 10.83
N SER A 77 -13.59 11.72 11.95
CA SER A 77 -13.13 12.74 12.90
C SER A 77 -11.76 13.31 12.56
N LEU A 78 -11.19 12.96 11.40
CA LEU A 78 -9.84 13.34 11.01
C LEU A 78 -9.88 14.42 9.93
N SER A 79 -8.86 15.27 9.89
CA SER A 79 -8.53 15.97 8.66
C SER A 79 -7.95 14.99 7.64
N LEU A 80 -7.95 15.35 6.35
CA LEU A 80 -7.26 14.58 5.31
C LEU A 80 -5.78 14.34 5.66
N LYS A 81 -5.13 15.35 6.25
CA LYS A 81 -3.74 15.27 6.71
C LYS A 81 -3.60 14.25 7.85
N ASP A 82 -4.45 14.32 8.87
CA ASP A 82 -4.39 13.42 10.02
C ASP A 82 -4.76 11.98 9.64
N PHE A 83 -5.66 11.80 8.67
CA PHE A 83 -5.93 10.50 8.07
C PHE A 83 -4.68 9.90 7.45
N LYS A 84 -4.02 10.63 6.54
CA LYS A 84 -2.79 10.17 5.87
C LYS A 84 -1.69 9.84 6.88
N PHE A 85 -1.51 10.72 7.86
CA PHE A 85 -0.55 10.51 8.95
C PHE A 85 -0.84 9.24 9.75
N ARG A 86 -2.09 9.05 10.18
CA ARG A 86 -2.47 7.87 10.94
C ARG A 86 -2.37 6.60 10.10
N LYS A 87 -2.76 6.66 8.83
CA LYS A 87 -2.67 5.54 7.87
C LYS A 87 -1.22 5.10 7.70
N ASP A 88 -0.28 6.01 7.47
CA ASP A 88 1.15 5.70 7.37
C ASP A 88 1.65 4.94 8.61
N MET A 89 1.18 5.30 9.80
CA MET A 89 1.56 4.67 11.06
C MET A 89 0.87 3.33 11.30
N TYR A 90 -0.36 3.15 10.82
CA TYR A 90 -1.03 1.85 10.83
C TYR A 90 -0.38 0.87 9.85
N ASP A 91 -0.02 1.34 8.65
CA ASP A 91 0.74 0.56 7.67
C ASP A 91 2.10 0.16 8.26
N TYR A 92 2.74 1.08 8.99
CA TYR A 92 3.96 0.76 9.75
C TYR A 92 3.77 -0.33 10.79
N TYR A 93 2.75 -0.20 11.66
CA TYR A 93 2.42 -1.25 12.62
C TYR A 93 2.19 -2.61 11.94
N TYR A 94 1.39 -2.62 10.87
CA TYR A 94 1.07 -3.82 10.11
C TYR A 94 2.33 -4.47 9.53
N ASN A 95 3.18 -3.68 8.87
CA ASN A 95 4.40 -4.16 8.25
C ASN A 95 5.45 -4.59 9.26
N TYR A 96 5.64 -3.86 10.36
CA TYR A 96 6.57 -4.21 11.42
C TYR A 96 6.26 -5.61 11.98
N VAL A 97 4.98 -5.87 12.29
CA VAL A 97 4.56 -7.18 12.81
C VAL A 97 4.79 -8.28 11.78
N ASN A 98 4.46 -8.06 10.51
CA ASN A 98 4.68 -9.06 9.46
C ASN A 98 6.17 -9.32 9.19
N ILE A 99 7.01 -8.28 9.22
CA ILE A 99 8.47 -8.42 9.07
C ILE A 99 9.03 -9.23 10.25
N LYS A 100 8.61 -8.93 11.47
CA LYS A 100 9.03 -9.65 12.69
C LYS A 100 8.58 -11.11 12.68
N GLU A 101 7.36 -11.40 12.22
CA GLU A 101 6.79 -12.77 12.15
C GLU A 101 7.47 -13.62 11.06
N ARG A 102 7.88 -13.01 9.94
CA ARG A 102 8.67 -13.67 8.89
C ARG A 102 10.11 -13.86 9.39
N LYS A 103 10.32 -14.90 10.23
CA LYS A 103 11.60 -15.30 10.85
C LYS A 103 12.79 -14.77 10.04
N SER A 104 13.53 -13.86 10.66
CA SER A 104 14.63 -13.02 10.15
C SER A 104 15.79 -13.76 9.46
N SER A 105 15.72 -15.09 9.39
CA SER A 105 16.72 -16.01 8.84
C SER A 105 17.07 -15.84 7.35
N ASN A 106 16.32 -15.09 6.54
CA ASN A 106 16.60 -14.95 5.09
C ASN A 106 16.44 -13.52 4.54
N ILE A 107 16.31 -12.51 5.39
CA ILE A 107 16.13 -11.13 4.91
C ILE A 107 17.51 -10.53 4.60
N ASN A 108 17.75 -10.19 3.33
CA ASN A 108 18.93 -9.47 2.89
C ASN A 108 19.00 -8.09 3.59
N ALA A 109 20.19 -7.67 4.01
CA ALA A 109 20.49 -6.34 4.54
C ALA A 109 20.09 -5.19 3.61
N CYS A 110 19.93 -5.47 2.32
CA CYS A 110 19.46 -4.54 1.28
C CYS A 110 18.04 -4.82 0.77
N SER A 111 17.27 -5.61 1.51
CA SER A 111 15.89 -5.94 1.17
C SER A 111 14.96 -4.72 1.17
N GLU A 112 13.81 -4.88 0.53
CA GLU A 112 12.75 -3.87 0.58
C GLU A 112 12.26 -3.61 2.01
N ALA A 113 12.27 -4.62 2.88
CA ALA A 113 11.99 -4.44 4.29
C ALA A 113 12.97 -3.45 4.95
N CYS A 114 14.26 -3.55 4.65
CA CYS A 114 15.27 -2.62 5.16
C CYS A 114 15.09 -1.19 4.61
N LYS A 115 14.79 -1.06 3.31
CA LYS A 115 14.48 0.24 2.70
C LYS A 115 13.25 0.88 3.35
N TYR A 116 12.19 0.09 3.54
CA TYR A 116 10.97 0.50 4.21
C TYR A 116 11.22 0.99 5.64
N LEU A 117 11.86 0.17 6.48
CA LEU A 117 12.16 0.50 7.88
C LEU A 117 13.01 1.77 8.01
N THR A 118 13.97 1.97 7.10
CA THR A 118 14.78 3.19 7.07
C THR A 118 13.94 4.41 6.68
N SER A 119 13.08 4.27 5.67
CA SER A 119 12.27 5.39 5.17
C SER A 119 11.20 5.85 6.16
N ILE A 120 10.64 4.93 6.95
CA ILE A 120 9.56 5.22 7.90
C ILE A 120 10.08 5.83 9.21
N TYR A 121 11.36 5.68 9.52
CA TYR A 121 11.98 6.11 10.78
C TYR A 121 11.65 7.55 11.19
N LYS A 122 11.83 8.51 10.27
CA LYS A 122 11.54 9.92 10.58
C LYS A 122 10.06 10.16 10.87
N LYS A 123 9.16 9.52 10.13
CA LYS A 123 7.71 9.62 10.37
C LYS A 123 7.33 9.00 11.72
N TYR A 124 7.98 7.90 12.09
CA TYR A 124 7.81 7.25 13.39
C TYR A 124 8.20 8.17 14.56
N GLU A 125 9.36 8.83 14.48
CA GLU A 125 9.79 9.78 15.52
C GLU A 125 8.84 10.99 15.64
N THR A 126 8.33 11.49 14.50
CA THR A 126 7.25 12.49 14.52
C THR A 126 5.99 11.96 15.18
N PHE A 127 5.56 10.74 14.86
CA PHE A 127 4.41 10.10 15.50
C PHE A 127 4.57 9.95 17.01
N LYS A 128 5.71 9.44 17.47
CA LYS A 128 6.04 9.29 18.88
C LYS A 128 6.00 10.62 19.65
N SER A 129 6.45 11.71 19.04
CA SER A 129 6.46 13.03 19.67
C SER A 129 5.11 13.74 19.62
N GLU A 130 4.31 13.54 18.58
CA GLU A 130 3.01 14.19 18.42
C GLU A 130 1.86 13.46 19.13
N CYS A 131 2.02 12.16 19.35
CA CYS A 131 1.01 11.33 19.99
C CYS A 131 1.03 11.46 21.51
N SER A 132 -0.07 12.03 22.02
CA SER A 132 -0.30 12.25 23.43
C SER A 132 -1.79 12.07 23.74
N PRO A 133 -2.19 11.95 25.02
CA PRO A 133 -3.61 11.90 25.40
C PRO A 133 -4.44 13.06 24.84
N ARG A 134 -3.83 14.23 24.59
CA ARG A 134 -4.51 15.40 24.00
C ARG A 134 -4.75 15.28 22.49
N ASN A 135 -3.99 14.44 21.80
CA ASN A 135 -4.04 14.24 20.35
C ASN A 135 -4.38 12.79 19.97
N ILE A 136 -5.08 12.06 20.83
CA ILE A 136 -5.33 10.62 20.68
C ILE A 136 -6.03 10.29 19.35
N ASN A 137 -6.85 11.21 18.86
CA ASN A 137 -7.61 11.07 17.63
C ASN A 137 -6.76 11.10 16.37
N LYS A 138 -5.46 11.43 16.37
CA LYS A 138 -4.59 11.22 15.19
C LYS A 138 -3.65 10.02 15.35
N CYS A 139 -3.73 9.35 16.50
CA CYS A 139 -2.81 8.31 16.92
C CYS A 139 -3.33 6.92 16.61
N VAL A 140 -2.40 5.99 16.50
CA VAL A 140 -2.68 4.56 16.35
C VAL A 140 -2.60 3.92 17.73
N SER A 141 -3.73 3.46 18.24
CA SER A 141 -3.85 2.85 19.58
C SER A 141 -3.03 1.58 19.75
N LYS A 142 -2.55 0.97 18.66
CA LYS A 142 -1.66 -0.20 18.73
C LYS A 142 -0.25 0.12 19.24
N PHE A 143 0.15 1.39 19.23
CA PHE A 143 1.42 1.83 19.83
C PHE A 143 1.22 2.18 21.30
N ASP A 144 0.76 1.21 22.10
CA ASP A 144 0.61 1.36 23.56
C ASP A 144 1.97 1.68 24.22
N ASN A 145 3.03 1.08 23.68
CA ASN A 145 4.42 1.37 24.04
C ASN A 145 5.23 1.62 22.77
N PHE A 146 5.63 2.87 22.55
CA PHE A 146 6.50 3.26 21.44
C PHE A 146 7.87 2.56 21.47
N GLY A 147 8.32 2.02 22.60
CA GLY A 147 9.55 1.22 22.61
C GLY A 147 9.44 -0.03 21.73
N ASP A 148 8.30 -0.73 21.79
CA ASP A 148 8.16 -2.08 21.20
C ASP A 148 8.17 -2.10 19.66
N TYR A 149 7.93 -0.92 19.07
CA TYR A 149 7.83 -0.68 17.64
C TYR A 149 8.84 0.37 17.18
N ASP A 150 9.97 0.56 17.88
CA ASP A 150 11.05 1.38 17.33
C ASP A 150 11.63 0.69 16.07
N PRO A 151 11.65 1.35 14.88
CA PRO A 151 12.22 0.78 13.67
C PRO A 151 13.67 0.31 13.85
N ASN A 152 14.43 0.93 14.77
CA ASN A 152 15.81 0.52 15.08
C ASN A 152 15.91 -0.93 15.54
N HIS A 153 14.88 -1.49 16.18
CA HIS A 153 14.89 -2.89 16.58
C HIS A 153 15.06 -3.82 15.37
N LEU A 154 14.20 -3.68 14.37
CA LEU A 154 14.28 -4.50 13.16
C LEU A 154 15.43 -4.08 12.25
N ILE A 155 15.79 -2.80 12.17
CA ILE A 155 16.98 -2.34 11.42
C ILE A 155 18.23 -3.07 11.93
N ASN A 156 18.40 -3.15 13.25
CA ASN A 156 19.55 -3.81 13.87
C ASN A 156 19.46 -5.34 13.77
N GLU A 157 18.28 -5.93 14.01
CA GLU A 157 18.07 -7.38 13.92
C GLU A 157 18.34 -7.90 12.51
N LEU A 158 17.86 -7.19 11.49
CA LEU A 158 18.03 -7.53 10.07
C LEU A 158 19.38 -7.07 9.49
N LYS A 159 20.21 -6.38 10.28
CA LYS A 159 21.49 -5.79 9.88
C LYS A 159 21.34 -4.93 8.62
N CYS A 160 20.28 -4.12 8.57
CA CYS A 160 19.97 -3.29 7.43
C CYS A 160 21.13 -2.34 7.12
N LYS A 161 21.49 -2.28 5.84
CA LYS A 161 22.51 -1.36 5.32
C LYS A 161 21.87 -0.07 4.88
N SER A 162 22.66 1.00 4.88
CA SER A 162 22.25 2.26 4.27
C SER A 162 22.04 2.10 2.76
N GLN A 163 21.22 2.98 2.18
CA GLN A 163 20.91 2.92 0.75
C GLN A 163 22.16 3.06 -0.13
N SER A 164 23.13 3.88 0.28
CA SER A 164 24.41 4.01 -0.42
C SER A 164 25.23 2.72 -0.40
N GLU A 165 25.25 2.00 0.73
CA GLU A 165 25.92 0.71 0.84
C GLU A 165 25.26 -0.37 -0.01
N CYS A 166 23.94 -0.31 -0.18
CA CYS A 166 23.20 -1.25 -1.01
C CYS A 166 23.44 -1.02 -2.51
N ASN A 167 23.38 0.24 -2.95
CA ASN A 167 23.60 0.60 -4.36
C ASN A 167 25.01 0.22 -4.83
N ARG A 168 26.03 0.40 -3.98
CA ARG A 168 27.42 0.03 -4.31
C ARG A 168 27.59 -1.48 -4.51
N ASN A 169 26.85 -2.31 -3.77
CA ASN A 169 26.89 -3.76 -3.94
C ASN A 169 26.14 -4.19 -5.21
N GLU A 170 25.05 -3.53 -5.57
CA GLU A 170 24.32 -3.78 -6.83
C GLU A 170 25.18 -3.46 -8.06
N GLU A 171 25.89 -2.31 -8.07
CA GLU A 171 26.82 -1.94 -9.14
C GLU A 171 28.00 -2.93 -9.24
N LEU A 172 28.57 -3.36 -8.11
CA LEU A 172 29.66 -4.34 -8.10
C LEU A 172 29.21 -5.73 -8.58
N VAL A 173 27.96 -6.13 -8.31
CA VAL A 173 27.38 -7.38 -8.82
C VAL A 173 27.09 -7.28 -10.31
N LEU A 174 26.55 -6.15 -10.80
CA LEU A 174 26.37 -5.91 -12.24
C LEU A 174 27.71 -5.90 -12.99
N ALA A 175 28.73 -5.24 -12.45
CA ALA A 175 30.06 -5.19 -13.05
C ALA A 175 30.70 -6.59 -13.17
N LYS A 176 30.61 -7.42 -12.11
CA LYS A 176 31.11 -8.80 -12.14
C LYS A 176 30.36 -9.71 -13.11
N ASN A 177 29.05 -9.50 -13.31
CA ASN A 177 28.25 -10.27 -14.26
C ASN A 177 28.50 -9.83 -15.72
N SER A 178 29.03 -8.63 -15.95
CA SER A 178 29.41 -8.11 -17.26
C SER A 178 30.81 -8.56 -17.71
N GLU A 179 31.67 -9.03 -16.80
CA GLU A 179 33.04 -9.46 -17.10
C GLU A 179 33.14 -10.94 -17.54
N GLY A 180 32.00 -11.61 -17.74
CA GLY A 180 31.93 -13.05 -18.02
C GLY A 180 31.26 -13.43 -19.34
N THR A 181 31.67 -12.89 -20.49
CA THR A 181 31.48 -13.53 -21.82
C THR A 181 32.50 -12.95 -22.82
N PRO A 182 33.40 -13.75 -23.42
CA PRO A 182 34.21 -13.27 -24.53
C PRO A 182 33.33 -13.04 -25.75
N MET A 183 33.30 -11.81 -26.27
CA MET A 183 32.71 -11.52 -27.58
C MET A 183 33.50 -12.26 -28.66
N ALA A 184 32.83 -13.15 -29.39
CA ALA A 184 33.26 -13.51 -30.73
C ALA A 184 32.88 -12.36 -31.67
N ASP A 185 33.92 -11.75 -32.22
CA ASP A 185 33.89 -10.67 -33.20
C ASP A 185 33.34 -11.17 -34.54
N VAL A 186 32.30 -10.52 -35.06
CA VAL A 186 31.96 -10.55 -36.49
C VAL A 186 31.48 -9.16 -36.90
N ASN A 187 32.36 -8.47 -37.63
CA ASN A 187 32.12 -7.22 -38.32
C ASN A 187 31.87 -7.51 -39.81
N ILE A 188 30.75 -7.07 -40.40
CA ILE A 188 30.66 -6.68 -41.84
C ILE A 188 29.62 -5.55 -42.02
N GLN A 189 30.17 -4.40 -42.42
CA GLN A 189 29.75 -3.32 -43.34
C GLN A 189 28.33 -3.21 -43.95
N ASP A 190 27.77 -2.01 -43.75
CA ASP A 190 27.50 -0.90 -44.71
C ASP A 190 26.39 -0.95 -45.80
N GLU A 191 25.87 0.27 -46.02
CA GLU A 191 25.09 0.89 -47.11
C GLU A 191 23.54 0.79 -47.19
N THR A 192 22.93 1.97 -46.95
CA THR A 192 22.01 2.76 -47.82
C THR A 192 20.66 2.16 -48.23
N ASP A 193 19.54 2.82 -47.90
CA ASP A 193 18.85 3.75 -48.83
C ASP A 193 17.51 4.30 -48.28
N GLU A 194 17.18 5.47 -48.80
CA GLU A 194 16.07 6.39 -48.52
C GLU A 194 14.75 5.93 -49.18
N SER A 195 13.58 6.10 -48.55
CA SER A 195 12.37 6.48 -49.29
C SER A 195 11.24 7.01 -48.39
N ILE A 196 10.69 8.15 -48.80
CA ILE A 196 9.53 8.86 -48.29
C ILE A 196 8.29 8.40 -49.07
N THR A 197 7.14 8.18 -48.41
CA THR A 197 5.85 8.69 -48.95
C THR A 197 4.74 8.80 -47.89
N GLN A 198 4.13 9.99 -47.83
CA GLN A 198 2.85 10.31 -47.20
C GLN A 198 1.66 9.93 -48.10
N VAL A 199 0.42 10.06 -47.57
CA VAL A 199 -0.90 10.37 -48.19
C VAL A 199 -1.96 9.45 -47.52
N SER A 200 -2.85 9.89 -46.62
CA SER A 200 -3.94 10.90 -46.62
C SER A 200 -5.31 10.37 -47.08
N MET A 201 -6.38 10.97 -46.50
CA MET A 201 -7.83 10.96 -46.78
C MET A 201 -8.70 9.83 -46.20
N GLU A 202 -9.94 10.02 -45.74
CA GLU A 202 -10.73 11.16 -45.23
C GLU A 202 -12.09 10.56 -44.73
N ASN A 203 -12.63 11.10 -43.63
CA ASN A 203 -14.03 11.18 -43.16
C ASN A 203 -15.15 10.19 -43.59
N SER A 204 -15.92 9.68 -42.60
CA SER A 204 -17.37 9.45 -42.75
C SER A 204 -18.15 9.28 -41.42
N HIS A 205 -19.09 10.21 -41.21
CA HIS A 205 -20.44 10.12 -40.60
C HIS A 205 -20.72 9.56 -39.18
N ARG A 206 -21.35 10.47 -38.41
CA ARG A 206 -22.14 10.36 -37.17
C ARG A 206 -22.94 9.06 -36.95
N MET A 207 -22.86 8.53 -35.73
CA MET A 207 -24.06 8.17 -34.94
C MET A 207 -23.77 8.26 -33.44
N ILE A 208 -24.52 9.13 -32.76
CA ILE A 208 -24.60 9.21 -31.30
C ILE A 208 -25.50 8.06 -30.85
N ILE A 209 -24.94 7.06 -30.17
CA ILE A 209 -25.71 6.05 -29.44
C ILE A 209 -25.41 6.25 -27.95
N LEU A 210 -26.36 6.89 -27.26
CA LEU A 210 -26.43 6.95 -25.80
C LEU A 210 -26.79 5.57 -25.27
N ASN A 211 -25.78 4.73 -25.03
CA ASN A 211 -25.93 3.54 -24.20
C ASN A 211 -25.52 3.90 -22.77
N ILE A 212 -26.51 4.11 -21.90
CA ILE A 212 -26.31 4.06 -20.45
C ILE A 212 -26.15 2.58 -20.08
N ALA A 213 -24.97 2.04 -20.40
CA ALA A 213 -24.49 0.83 -19.75
C ALA A 213 -23.85 1.28 -18.44
N LEU A 214 -24.57 1.11 -17.33
CA LEU A 214 -23.95 1.11 -16.00
C LEU A 214 -22.69 0.24 -16.08
N PRO A 215 -21.51 0.75 -15.71
CA PRO A 215 -20.27 0.05 -15.99
C PRO A 215 -20.18 -1.18 -15.11
N VAL A 216 -20.48 -2.34 -15.70
CA VAL A 216 -20.03 -3.65 -15.25
C VAL A 216 -18.48 -3.65 -15.05
N SER A 217 -17.78 -2.64 -15.57
CA SER A 217 -16.34 -2.42 -15.35
C SER A 217 -15.95 -2.22 -13.89
N VAL A 218 -16.82 -1.69 -13.00
CA VAL A 218 -16.46 -1.55 -11.58
C VAL A 218 -16.33 -2.92 -10.91
N PHE A 219 -17.17 -3.89 -11.29
CA PHE A 219 -17.08 -5.25 -10.78
C PHE A 219 -15.86 -6.01 -11.35
N PHE A 220 -15.52 -5.81 -12.61
CA PHE A 220 -14.32 -6.42 -13.22
C PHE A 220 -13.00 -5.88 -12.67
N LEU A 221 -12.98 -4.70 -12.04
CA LEU A 221 -11.78 -4.17 -11.35
C LEU A 221 -11.57 -4.78 -9.95
N LEU A 222 -12.61 -5.32 -9.32
CA LEU A 222 -12.51 -5.93 -7.98
C LEU A 222 -12.03 -7.39 -8.03
N PHE A 223 -12.29 -8.13 -9.11
CA PHE A 223 -11.86 -9.54 -9.24
C PHE A 223 -10.34 -9.73 -9.34
N PRO A 224 -9.56 -8.92 -10.11
CA PRO A 224 -8.10 -9.00 -10.14
C PRO A 224 -7.43 -8.60 -8.81
N MET A 225 -8.06 -7.70 -8.04
CA MET A 225 -7.55 -7.27 -6.73
C MET A 225 -7.49 -8.45 -5.74
N LEU A 226 -8.46 -9.36 -5.76
CA LEU A 226 -8.44 -10.55 -4.90
C LEU A 226 -7.35 -11.56 -5.29
N TYR A 227 -6.96 -11.61 -6.56
CA TYR A 227 -5.91 -12.51 -7.06
C TYR A 227 -4.49 -11.94 -6.84
N LYS A 228 -4.32 -10.60 -6.87
CA LYS A 228 -3.02 -9.93 -6.64
C LYS A 228 -2.63 -9.77 -5.17
N VAL A 229 -3.58 -9.88 -4.23
CA VAL A 229 -3.29 -9.79 -2.77
C VAL A 229 -2.38 -10.93 -2.27
N ASN A 230 -2.21 -12.01 -3.04
CA ASN A 230 -1.24 -13.07 -2.72
C ASN A 230 0.16 -12.84 -3.31
N LYS A 231 0.41 -11.76 -4.07
CA LYS A 231 1.72 -11.54 -4.71
C LYS A 231 2.51 -10.32 -4.28
N PHE A 232 1.98 -9.40 -3.48
CA PHE A 232 2.78 -8.28 -2.96
C PHE A 232 2.34 -7.86 -1.56
N VAL A 233 3.09 -8.36 -0.58
CA VAL A 233 3.48 -7.63 0.64
C VAL A 233 4.97 -7.95 0.85
N ILE A 234 5.80 -7.52 -0.10
CA ILE A 234 7.21 -7.07 0.02
C ILE A 234 7.34 -6.01 -1.05
#